data_AF-K1YG96-F1
#
_entry.id   AF-K1YG96-F1
#
_cell.length_a   1.000
_cell.length_b   1.000
_cell.length_c   1.000
_cell.angle_alpha   90.00
_cell.angle_beta   90.00
_cell.angle_gamma   90.00
#
_symmetry.space_group_name_H-M   'P 1'
#
loop_
_entity.id
_entity.type
_entity.pdbx_description
1 polymer ?
#
loop_
_entity_poly.entity_id
_entity_poly.type
_entity_poly.pdbx_seq_one_letter_code
_entity_poly.pdbx_strand_id
1 'polypeptide(L)' 'MATQDKTAQATGTVPGSVSDEAILKIAKEITVKFIEVGRITPASFATAFAGIYSTIDKTVRKN' A
#
# COMPACT_ATOMS: atom_id res chain seq x y z
N MET A 1 -23.06 -0.13 33.37
CA MET A 1 -23.50 0.32 32.04
C MET A 1 -22.29 0.80 31.26
N ALA A 2 -22.06 0.16 30.11
CA ALA A 2 -21.14 0.53 29.02
C ALA A 2 -19.65 0.72 29.35
N THR A 3 -18.93 -0.39 29.37
CA THR A 3 -17.56 -0.52 28.85
C THR A 3 -17.50 -0.05 27.39
N GLN A 4 -16.53 0.80 27.04
CA GLN A 4 -16.09 0.97 25.66
C GLN A 4 -14.62 0.58 25.56
N ASP A 5 -14.45 -0.65 25.08
CA ASP A 5 -13.24 -1.16 24.43
C ASP A 5 -12.84 -0.21 23.30
N LYS A 6 -11.78 0.57 23.51
CA LYS A 6 -11.04 1.22 22.43
C LYS A 6 -9.85 0.33 22.12
N THR A 7 -10.09 -0.72 21.34
CA THR A 7 -9.04 -1.49 20.67
C THR A 7 -8.28 -0.58 19.71
N ALA A 8 -7.31 0.15 20.24
CA ALA A 8 -6.18 0.63 19.48
C ALA A 8 -5.36 -0.60 19.10
N GLN A 9 -5.58 -1.13 17.90
CA GLN A 9 -4.64 -2.06 17.28
C GLN A 9 -3.32 -1.31 17.09
N ALA A 10 -2.43 -1.44 18.08
CA ALA A 10 -1.02 -1.27 17.87
C ALA A 10 -0.63 -2.27 16.77
N THR A 11 -0.28 -1.75 15.60
CA THR A 11 0.34 -2.54 14.54
C THR A 11 1.67 -3.07 15.08
N GLY A 12 1.63 -4.27 15.65
CA GLY A 12 2.83 -5.02 15.95
C GLY A 12 3.51 -5.32 14.63
N THR A 13 4.49 -4.50 14.26
CA THR A 13 5.43 -4.83 13.19
C THR A 13 6.10 -6.12 13.60
N VAL A 14 5.64 -7.24 13.04
CA VAL A 14 6.31 -8.52 13.20
C VAL A 14 7.70 -8.34 12.61
N PRO A 15 8.79 -8.55 13.36
CA PRO A 15 10.14 -8.41 12.83
C PRO A 15 10.30 -9.29 11.60
N GLY A 16 10.46 -8.68 10.42
CA GLY A 16 10.48 -9.38 9.12
C GLY A 16 9.24 -9.21 8.23
N SER A 17 8.16 -8.58 8.73
CA SER A 17 6.98 -8.23 7.92
C SER A 17 7.18 -6.90 7.18
N VAL A 18 6.69 -6.84 5.94
CA VAL A 18 6.67 -5.60 5.14
C VAL A 18 5.61 -4.67 5.72
N SER A 19 6.00 -3.43 6.07
CA SER A 19 5.06 -2.44 6.61
C SER A 19 4.14 -1.86 5.54
N ASP A 20 2.95 -1.44 5.94
CA ASP A 20 1.99 -0.76 5.05
C ASP A 20 2.59 0.51 4.43
N GLU A 21 3.41 1.23 5.19
CA GLU A 21 4.14 2.41 4.69
C GLU A 21 5.13 2.05 3.57
N ALA A 22 5.83 0.92 3.68
CA ALA A 22 6.72 0.45 2.63
C ALA A 22 5.93 0.13 1.36
N ILE A 23 4.80 -0.57 1.48
CA ILE A 23 3.92 -0.89 0.34
C ILE A 23 3.44 0.41 -0.34
N LEU A 24 3.00 1.40 0.44
CA LEU A 24 2.56 2.70 -0.09
C LEU A 24 3.68 3.45 -0.82
N LYS A 25 4.87 3.53 -0.24
CA LYS A 25 6.03 4.21 -0.84
C LYS A 25 6.42 3.57 -2.17
N ILE A 26 6.49 2.24 -2.21
CA ILE A 26 6.88 1.51 -3.43
C ILE A 26 5.80 1.61 -4.50
N ALA A 27 4.53 1.47 -4.15
CA ALA A 27 3.43 1.65 -5.10
C ALA A 27 3.44 3.05 -5.73
N LYS A 28 3.73 4.08 -4.92
CA LYS A 28 3.85 5.47 -5.38
C LYS A 28 5.02 5.60 -6.37
N GLU A 29 6.20 5.10 -6.03
CA GLU A 29 7.39 5.22 -6.88
C GLU A 29 7.20 4.52 -8.24
N ILE A 30 6.64 3.31 -8.25
CA ILE A 30 6.35 2.58 -9.50
C ILE A 30 5.36 3.38 -10.36
N THR A 31 4.27 3.87 -9.76
CA THR A 31 3.24 4.62 -10.48
C THR A 31 3.81 5.92 -11.08
N VAL A 32 4.57 6.69 -10.29
CA VAL A 32 5.22 7.92 -10.78
C VAL A 32 6.24 7.61 -11.88
N LYS A 33 7.04 6.54 -11.73
CA LYS A 33 7.99 6.13 -12.77
C LYS A 33 7.30 5.82 -14.09
N PHE A 34 6.15 5.14 -14.07
CA PHE A 34 5.38 4.86 -15.28
C PHE A 34 4.82 6.14 -15.93
N ILE A 35 4.50 7.17 -15.15
CA ILE A 35 4.12 8.49 -15.68
C ILE A 35 5.34 9.17 -16.33
N GLU A 36 6.48 9.20 -15.63
CA GLU A 36 7.73 9.80 -16.12
C GLU A 36 8.19 9.21 -17.45
N VAL A 37 8.06 7.89 -17.63
CA VAL A 37 8.44 7.20 -18.88
C VAL A 37 7.31 7.15 -19.92
N GLY A 38 6.16 7.79 -19.65
CA GLY A 38 5.04 7.89 -20.58
C GLY A 38 4.25 6.60 -20.81
N ARG A 39 4.30 5.64 -19.88
CA ARG A 39 3.53 4.38 -19.96
C ARG A 39 2.11 4.50 -19.42
N ILE A 40 1.88 5.41 -18.49
CA ILE A 40 0.54 5.78 -18.00
C ILE A 40 0.44 7.31 -17.95
N THR A 41 -0.77 7.85 -18.01
CA THR A 41 -0.98 9.31 -17.91
C THR A 41 -1.27 9.72 -16.47
N PRO A 42 -1.02 10.99 -16.10
CA PRO A 42 -1.41 11.50 -14.78
C PRO A 42 -2.92 11.32 -14.48
N ALA A 43 -3.77 11.44 -15.50
CA ALA A 43 -5.22 11.25 -15.37
C ALA A 43 -5.60 9.81 -14.97
N SER A 44 -4.77 8.82 -15.35
CA SER A 44 -4.97 7.41 -15.00
C SER A 44 -4.36 6.99 -13.67
N PHE A 45 -3.76 7.93 -12.91
CA PHE A 45 -3.01 7.65 -11.68
C PHE A 45 -3.82 6.83 -10.67
N ALA A 46 -5.07 7.24 -10.37
CA ALA A 46 -5.86 6.61 -9.31
C ALA A 46 -6.09 5.10 -9.59
N THR A 47 -6.48 4.77 -10.82
CA THR A 47 -6.73 3.39 -11.24
C THR A 47 -5.43 2.57 -11.28
N ALA A 48 -4.35 3.14 -11.85
CA ALA A 48 -3.07 2.46 -11.94
C ALA A 48 -2.45 2.20 -10.56
N PHE A 49 -2.46 3.20 -9.69
CA PHE A 49 -1.95 3.11 -8.32
C PHE A 49 -2.70 2.04 -7.52
N ALA A 50 -4.03 2.00 -7.59
CA ALA A 50 -4.84 1.00 -6.90
C ALA A 50 -4.48 -0.44 -7.34
N GLY A 51 -4.28 -0.65 -8.65
CA GLY A 51 -3.86 -1.94 -9.20
C GLY A 51 -2.46 -2.36 -8.74
N ILE A 52 -1.50 -1.44 -8.79
CA ILE A 52 -0.11 -1.67 -8.35
C ILE A 52 -0.07 -1.97 -6.84
N TYR A 53 -0.72 -1.13 -6.03
CA TYR A 53 -0.81 -1.32 -4.58
C TYR A 53 -1.41 -2.68 -4.24
N SER A 54 -2.57 -3.03 -4.82
CA SER A 54 -3.23 -4.32 -4.58
C SER A 54 -2.35 -5.51 -4.95
N THR A 55 -1.56 -5.38 -6.02
CA THR A 55 -0.65 -6.44 -6.45
C THR A 55 0.46 -6.66 -5.43
N ILE A 56 1.14 -5.59 -4.99
CA ILE A 56 2.23 -5.67 -4.01
C ILE A 56 1.70 -6.18 -2.67
N ASP A 57 0.58 -5.62 -2.19
CA ASP A 57 -0.06 -5.99 -0.94
C ASP A 57 -0.38 -7.49 -0.88
N LYS A 58 -0.97 -8.03 -1.94
CA LYS A 58 -1.23 -9.47 -2.06
C LYS A 58 0.05 -10.29 -2.09
N THR A 59 1.10 -9.84 -2.78
CA THR A 59 2.37 -10.59 -2.84
C THR A 59 3.06 -10.67 -1.48
N VAL A 60 3.06 -9.59 -0.70
CA VAL A 60 3.79 -9.55 0.58
C VAL A 60 2.99 -10.14 1.75
N ARG A 61 1.66 -10.18 1.65
CA ARG A 61 0.79 -10.75 2.70
C ARG A 61 0.37 -12.20 2.48
N LYS A 62 0.54 -12.73 1.27
CA LYS A 62 0.12 -14.10 0.90
C LYS A 62 1.27 -15.11 0.94
N ASN A 63 2.34 -14.79 1.67
CA ASN A 63 3.41 -15.70 2.08
C ASN A 63 3.27 -16.01 3.57
#